data_AF-A0A7C3E2T2-F1
#
_entry.id   AF-A0A7C3E2T2-F1
#
_cell.length_a   1.000
_cell.length_b   1.000
_cell.length_c   1.000
_cell.angle_alpha   90.00
_cell.angle_beta   90.00
_cell.angle_gamma   90.00
#
_symmetry.space_group_name_H-M   'P 1'
#
loop_
_entity.id
_entity.type
_entity.pdbx_description
1 polymer ?
#
loop_
_entity_poly.entity_id
_entity_poly.type
_entity_poly.pdbx_seq_one_letter_code
_entity_poly.pdbx_strand_id
1 'polypeptide(L)'
;MKRLVINCVILMAFLLTFCKTANHNAGNEKSGNESRKNPIETVVIDREFVYENSLKEVQILSSSLKDSVLSLSISFTGCKGDVPELVFDGSYLKSYPPKAQLYFRLRKGSKTCGENVKGDFSYNLSPIKSSGSKTLVIMLPGYQENLTYQY
;
A
#
# COMPACT_ATOMS: atom_id res chain seq x y z
N MET A 1 -30.05 -24.11 35.47
CA MET A 1 -31.44 -23.88 35.92
C MET A 1 -32.28 -23.39 34.74
N LYS A 2 -33.18 -24.25 34.26
CA LYS A 2 -34.55 -24.00 33.75
C LYS A 2 -34.75 -22.66 32.98
N ARG A 3 -34.66 -22.67 31.64
CA ARG A 3 -35.83 -22.74 30.71
C ARG A 3 -37.09 -22.10 31.28
N LEU A 4 -37.44 -20.92 30.77
CA LEU A 4 -38.81 -20.44 30.78
C LEU A 4 -39.28 -20.29 29.33
N VAL A 5 -40.11 -21.26 28.92
CA VAL A 5 -40.89 -21.24 27.69
C VAL A 5 -42.20 -20.56 28.07
N ILE A 6 -42.56 -19.46 27.41
CA ILE A 6 -43.94 -18.97 27.40
C ILE A 6 -44.35 -18.79 25.95
N ASN A 7 -45.04 -19.82 25.46
CA ASN A 7 -45.94 -19.73 24.32
C ASN A 7 -47.04 -18.71 24.64
N CYS A 8 -47.22 -17.72 23.78
CA CYS A 8 -48.54 -17.13 23.57
C CYS A 8 -48.75 -16.94 22.07
N VAL A 9 -49.36 -17.96 21.50
CA VAL A 9 -50.04 -17.91 20.21
C VAL A 9 -51.18 -16.91 20.36
N ILE A 10 -51.08 -15.76 19.70
CA ILE A 10 -52.26 -14.96 19.36
C ILE A 10 -52.21 -14.69 17.86
N LEU A 11 -52.99 -15.51 17.18
CA LEU A 11 -53.55 -15.36 15.86
C LEU A 11 -54.32 -14.03 15.78
N MET A 12 -54.02 -13.15 14.83
CA MET A 12 -55.02 -12.34 14.13
C MET A 12 -54.40 -11.63 12.93
N ALA A 13 -54.92 -11.99 11.75
CA ALA A 13 -54.79 -11.24 10.51
C ALA A 13 -55.64 -9.94 10.57
N PHE A 14 -55.58 -9.13 9.50
CA PHE A 14 -56.21 -7.81 9.25
C PHE A 14 -55.32 -6.63 9.71
N LEU A 15 -54.91 -5.64 8.89
CA LEU A 15 -55.41 -5.14 7.61
C LEU A 15 -54.28 -4.62 6.73
N LEU A 16 -54.40 -4.88 5.42
CA LEU A 16 -53.83 -4.04 4.38
C LEU A 16 -54.58 -2.71 4.38
N THR A 17 -53.88 -1.62 4.68
CA THR A 17 -54.30 -0.28 4.28
C THR A 17 -53.09 0.49 3.79
N PHE A 18 -53.11 0.72 2.47
CA PHE A 18 -52.30 1.70 1.75
C PHE A 18 -52.24 3.02 2.53
N CYS A 19 -51.03 3.51 2.78
CA CYS A 19 -50.81 4.93 2.98
C CYS A 19 -49.75 5.42 2.00
N LYS A 20 -50.06 6.59 1.44
CA LYS A 20 -49.54 7.19 0.22
C LYS A 20 -48.04 7.45 0.25
N THR A 21 -47.44 7.35 -0.94
CA THR A 21 -46.19 7.99 -1.36
C THR A 21 -46.05 9.40 -0.77
N ALA A 22 -45.08 9.56 0.12
CA ALA A 22 -44.40 10.81 0.37
C ALA A 22 -42.92 10.58 0.04
N ASN A 23 -42.55 11.09 -1.13
CA ASN A 23 -41.21 11.08 -1.67
C ASN A 23 -40.36 12.01 -0.78
N HIS A 24 -39.58 11.44 0.12
CA HIS A 24 -38.48 12.14 0.77
C HIS A 24 -37.26 11.26 0.60
N ASN A 25 -36.49 11.57 -0.46
CA ASN A 25 -35.13 11.08 -0.62
C ASN A 25 -34.32 11.59 0.58
N ALA A 26 -34.37 10.85 1.69
CA ALA A 26 -33.35 10.92 2.71
C ALA A 26 -32.08 10.41 2.05
N GLY A 27 -31.26 11.36 1.62
CA GLY A 27 -29.95 11.14 1.06
C GLY A 27 -29.24 10.12 1.93
N ASN A 28 -29.07 8.93 1.37
CA ASN A 28 -28.13 7.97 1.87
C ASN A 28 -26.78 8.60 1.54
N GLU A 29 -26.29 9.46 2.43
CA GLU A 29 -24.87 9.81 2.52
C GLU A 29 -24.14 8.52 2.88
N LYS A 30 -24.00 7.65 1.87
CA LYS A 30 -22.81 6.85 1.74
C LYS A 30 -21.69 7.87 1.56
N SER A 31 -21.19 8.37 2.68
CA SER A 31 -19.82 8.85 2.79
C SER A 31 -18.93 7.64 2.54
N GLY A 32 -18.90 7.22 1.28
CA GLY A 32 -17.81 6.47 0.72
C GLY A 32 -16.65 7.43 0.82
N ASN A 33 -15.85 7.24 1.87
CA ASN A 33 -14.51 7.78 1.91
C ASN A 33 -13.80 7.11 0.73
N GLU A 34 -13.94 7.68 -0.47
CA GLU A 34 -13.09 7.38 -1.61
C GLU A 34 -11.70 7.83 -1.17
N SER A 35 -11.03 6.94 -0.44
CA SER A 35 -9.60 6.95 -0.27
C SER A 35 -9.05 6.97 -1.68
N ARG A 36 -8.62 8.15 -2.13
CA ARG A 36 -7.89 8.31 -3.39
C ARG A 36 -6.71 7.37 -3.27
N LYS A 37 -6.82 6.19 -3.90
CA LYS A 37 -5.73 5.23 -3.91
C LYS A 37 -4.54 5.91 -4.57
N ASN A 38 -3.44 6.05 -3.84
CA ASN A 38 -2.20 6.53 -4.43
C ASN A 38 -1.83 5.61 -5.60
N PRO A 39 -1.29 6.16 -6.70
CA PRO A 39 -0.92 5.35 -7.85
C PRO A 39 0.11 4.30 -7.46
N ILE A 40 0.02 3.12 -8.08
CA ILE A 40 1.01 2.06 -7.91
C ILE A 40 2.10 2.30 -8.97
N GLU A 41 3.24 2.79 -8.50
CA GLU A 41 4.41 3.03 -9.35
C GLU A 41 5.12 1.69 -9.65
N THR A 42 5.79 1.58 -10.79
CA THR A 42 6.58 0.39 -11.08
C THR A 42 8.01 0.57 -10.60
N VAL A 43 8.61 -0.46 -10.00
CA VAL A 43 10.05 -0.41 -9.65
C VAL A 43 10.88 -0.13 -10.90
N VAL A 44 11.74 0.88 -10.80
CA VAL A 44 12.63 1.30 -11.89
C VAL A 44 13.83 0.37 -11.92
N ILE A 45 14.10 -0.25 -13.06
CA ILE A 45 15.33 -1.03 -13.27
C ILE A 45 16.36 -0.12 -13.92
N ASP A 46 17.43 0.19 -13.19
CA ASP A 46 18.49 1.09 -13.63
C ASP A 46 19.86 0.44 -13.32
N ARG A 47 20.42 -0.25 -14.31
CA ARG A 47 21.69 -0.99 -14.16
C ARG A 47 22.92 -0.09 -14.04
N GLU A 48 22.75 1.20 -14.32
CA GLU A 48 23.77 2.24 -14.17
C GLU A 48 23.58 3.04 -12.88
N PHE A 49 22.63 2.63 -12.03
CA PHE A 49 22.39 3.28 -10.75
C PHE A 49 23.62 3.21 -9.85
N VAL A 50 24.06 4.38 -9.40
CA VAL A 50 25.11 4.52 -8.38
C VAL A 50 24.49 4.97 -7.07
N TYR A 51 24.96 4.41 -5.96
CA TYR A 51 24.38 4.62 -4.62
C TYR A 51 24.40 6.09 -4.19
N GLU A 52 25.33 6.90 -4.67
CA GLU A 52 25.44 8.33 -4.42
C GLU A 52 24.18 9.08 -4.88
N ASN A 53 23.50 8.59 -5.91
CA ASN A 53 22.25 9.14 -6.41
C ASN A 53 21.02 8.71 -5.58
N SER A 54 21.20 7.87 -4.56
CA SER A 54 20.10 7.51 -3.68
C SER A 54 19.68 8.70 -2.82
N LEU A 55 18.38 8.82 -2.61
CA LEU A 55 17.82 9.70 -1.60
C LEU A 55 18.37 9.27 -0.23
N LYS A 56 19.05 10.20 0.45
CA LYS A 56 19.59 10.00 1.78
C LYS A 56 18.52 10.31 2.82
N GLU A 57 18.67 9.74 4.01
CA GLU A 57 17.80 10.04 5.16
C GLU A 57 16.32 9.68 4.96
N VAL A 58 16.03 8.65 4.16
CA VAL A 58 14.68 8.09 4.09
C VAL A 58 14.41 7.26 5.34
N GLN A 59 13.37 7.63 6.09
CA GLN A 59 12.86 6.86 7.21
C GLN A 59 11.64 6.07 6.77
N ILE A 60 11.71 4.74 6.85
CA ILE A 60 10.54 3.87 6.62
C ILE A 60 9.78 3.75 7.94
N LEU A 61 8.54 4.24 7.95
CA LEU A 61 7.65 4.26 9.11
C LEU A 61 6.86 2.96 9.23
N SER A 62 6.41 2.43 8.09
CA SER A 62 5.72 1.14 8.01
C SER A 62 5.87 0.54 6.62
N SER A 63 5.79 -0.77 6.54
CA SER A 63 5.77 -1.49 5.28
C SER A 63 4.69 -2.58 5.28
N SER A 64 4.19 -2.88 4.09
CA SER A 64 3.32 -4.02 3.85
C SER A 64 3.57 -4.52 2.43
N LEU A 65 3.73 -5.84 2.29
CA LEU A 65 3.84 -6.47 0.98
C LEU A 65 2.65 -7.41 0.81
N LYS A 66 1.83 -7.14 -0.20
CA LYS A 66 0.73 -8.02 -0.61
C LYS A 66 0.83 -8.28 -2.09
N ASP A 67 0.84 -9.56 -2.45
CA ASP A 67 1.06 -10.01 -3.82
C ASP A 67 2.36 -9.37 -4.37
N SER A 68 2.27 -8.65 -5.49
CA SER A 68 3.39 -7.93 -6.08
C SER A 68 3.49 -6.45 -5.67
N VAL A 69 2.67 -5.99 -4.72
CA VAL A 69 2.57 -4.57 -4.36
C VAL A 69 3.19 -4.31 -2.99
N LEU A 70 4.32 -3.61 -2.99
CA LEU A 70 4.97 -3.09 -1.81
C LEU A 70 4.38 -1.72 -1.45
N SER A 71 3.70 -1.65 -0.32
CA SER A 71 3.19 -0.41 0.27
C SER A 71 4.14 0.06 1.36
N LEU A 72 4.56 1.31 1.31
CA LEU A 72 5.46 1.92 2.28
C LEU A 72 4.89 3.24 2.76
N SER A 73 4.91 3.47 4.07
CA SER A 73 4.80 4.82 4.62
C SER A 73 6.21 5.28 4.94
N ILE A 74 6.66 6.38 4.32
CA ILE A 74 8.02 6.89 4.48
C ILE A 74 8.03 8.38 4.80
N SER A 75 9.11 8.82 5.44
CA SER A 75 9.48 10.20 5.61
C SER A 75 10.81 10.48 4.92
N PHE A 76 10.93 11.59 4.21
CA PHE A 76 12.16 11.99 3.52
C PHE A 76 12.25 13.51 3.36
N THR A 77 13.45 14.01 3.06
CA THR A 77 13.67 15.42 2.77
C THR A 77 13.44 15.68 1.28
N GLY A 78 12.49 16.57 0.94
CA GLY A 78 12.09 16.86 -0.44
C GLY A 78 11.09 18.01 -0.50
N CYS A 79 10.19 17.96 -1.47
CA CYS A 79 9.10 18.90 -1.65
C CYS A 79 7.74 18.25 -1.59
N LYS A 80 6.74 19.01 -1.13
CA LYS A 80 5.34 18.57 -1.19
C LYS A 80 4.96 18.19 -2.62
N GLY A 81 4.50 16.95 -2.78
CA GLY A 81 4.12 16.40 -4.09
C GLY A 81 5.22 15.59 -4.77
N ASP A 82 6.43 15.54 -4.20
CA ASP A 82 7.46 14.62 -4.67
C ASP A 82 7.02 13.17 -4.50
N VAL A 83 7.26 12.38 -5.54
CA VAL A 83 7.06 10.94 -5.54
C VAL A 83 8.44 10.29 -5.69
N PRO A 84 8.98 9.67 -4.64
CA PRO A 84 10.24 8.96 -4.74
C PRO A 84 10.07 7.72 -5.62
N GLU A 85 11.06 7.48 -6.47
CA GLU A 85 11.19 6.24 -7.23
C GLU A 85 11.84 5.17 -6.36
N LEU A 86 11.36 3.93 -6.49
CA LEU A 86 12.02 2.76 -5.96
C LEU A 86 12.83 2.12 -7.09
N VAL A 87 14.14 2.04 -6.91
CA VAL A 87 15.11 1.68 -7.94
C VAL A 87 15.79 0.34 -7.60
N PHE A 88 15.88 -0.53 -8.59
CA PHE A 88 16.62 -1.78 -8.56
C PHE A 88 17.81 -1.70 -9.54
N ASP A 89 19.01 -2.00 -9.06
CA ASP A 89 20.23 -1.96 -9.88
C ASP A 89 20.40 -3.18 -10.80
N GLY A 90 19.48 -4.15 -10.74
CA GLY A 90 19.53 -5.36 -11.55
C GLY A 90 20.38 -6.48 -10.94
N SER A 91 21.01 -6.26 -9.79
CA SER A 91 21.88 -7.22 -9.12
C SER A 91 21.19 -7.93 -7.96
N TYR A 92 21.49 -9.20 -7.77
CA TYR A 92 21.04 -9.96 -6.60
C TYR A 92 22.25 -10.34 -5.76
N LEU A 93 22.12 -10.27 -4.43
CA LEU A 93 23.17 -10.78 -3.55
C LEU A 93 23.26 -12.30 -3.65
N LYS A 94 24.48 -12.84 -3.46
CA LYS A 94 24.75 -14.27 -3.46
C LYS A 94 24.19 -14.94 -2.20
N SER A 95 22.90 -15.28 -2.22
CA SER A 95 22.20 -16.01 -1.15
C SER A 95 21.07 -16.88 -1.71
N TYR A 96 20.53 -17.77 -0.87
CA TYR A 96 19.33 -18.56 -1.18
C TYR A 96 18.33 -18.45 -0.01
N PRO A 97 17.14 -17.83 -0.19
CA PRO A 97 16.66 -17.17 -1.41
C PRO A 97 17.53 -15.96 -1.83
N PRO A 98 17.46 -15.55 -3.12
CA PRO A 98 18.15 -14.33 -3.57
C PRO A 98 17.65 -13.11 -2.79
N LYS A 99 18.52 -12.11 -2.66
CA LYS A 99 18.20 -10.81 -2.06
C LYS A 99 18.33 -9.71 -3.10
N ALA A 100 17.34 -8.85 -3.19
CA ALA A 100 17.38 -7.63 -4.01
C ALA A 100 17.41 -6.41 -3.08
N GLN A 101 18.42 -5.56 -3.27
CA GLN A 101 18.48 -4.28 -2.59
C GLN A 101 17.81 -3.21 -3.45
N LEU A 102 16.86 -2.48 -2.87
CA LEU A 102 16.13 -1.42 -3.55
C LEU A 102 16.46 -0.06 -2.92
N TYR A 103 16.58 0.96 -3.75
CA TYR A 103 17.00 2.30 -3.34
C TYR A 103 15.93 3.33 -3.65
N PHE A 104 15.80 4.35 -2.82
CA PHE A 104 14.97 5.50 -3.15
C PHE A 104 15.75 6.52 -3.95
N ARG A 105 15.11 7.20 -4.89
CA ARG A 105 15.65 8.36 -5.62
C ARG A 105 14.52 9.33 -5.93
N LEU A 106 14.76 10.64 -5.91
CA LEU A 106 13.80 11.60 -6.46
C LEU A 106 13.89 11.65 -7.99
N ARG A 107 12.75 11.77 -8.67
CA ARG A 107 12.71 11.89 -10.13
C ARG A 107 13.61 13.04 -10.60
N LYS A 108 14.31 12.84 -11.73
CA LYS A 108 15.18 13.87 -12.33
C LYS A 108 14.37 15.17 -12.53
N GLY A 109 14.92 16.29 -12.08
CA GLY A 109 14.27 17.60 -12.14
C GLY A 109 13.38 17.94 -10.94
N SER A 110 13.33 17.10 -9.90
CA SER A 110 12.73 17.46 -8.62
C SER A 110 13.38 18.72 -8.04
N LYS A 111 12.59 19.67 -7.57
CA LYS A 111 13.09 20.87 -6.91
C LYS A 111 13.61 20.53 -5.52
N THR A 112 14.59 21.27 -5.05
CA THR A 112 15.02 21.23 -3.65
C THR A 112 14.30 22.33 -2.88
N CYS A 113 13.50 21.95 -1.89
CA CYS A 113 12.94 22.92 -0.92
C CYS A 113 13.20 22.52 0.53
N GLY A 114 13.75 21.32 0.78
CA GLY A 114 14.27 20.92 2.09
C GLY A 114 13.21 20.64 3.14
N GLU A 115 11.97 20.38 2.74
CA GLU A 115 10.87 20.07 3.65
C GLU A 115 10.90 18.59 4.03
N ASN A 116 10.50 18.28 5.28
CA ASN A 116 10.24 16.89 5.65
C ASN A 116 8.87 16.46 5.08
N VAL A 117 8.90 15.59 4.09
CA VAL A 117 7.73 15.01 3.45
C VAL A 117 7.42 13.68 4.12
N LYS A 118 6.14 13.41 4.38
CA LYS A 118 5.62 12.11 4.80
C LYS A 118 4.53 11.67 3.85
N GLY A 119 4.56 10.42 3.42
CA GLY A 119 3.57 9.91 2.48
C GLY A 119 3.55 8.40 2.37
N ASP A 120 2.43 7.91 1.85
CA ASP A 120 2.20 6.50 1.56
C ASP A 120 2.40 6.24 0.07
N PHE A 121 3.32 5.34 -0.28
CA PHE A 121 3.69 5.04 -1.65
C PHE A 121 3.55 3.54 -1.92
N SER A 122 3.12 3.19 -3.13
CA SER A 122 2.93 1.81 -3.55
C SER A 122 3.76 1.50 -4.78
N TYR A 123 4.47 0.36 -4.76
CA TYR A 123 5.38 -0.05 -5.82
C TYR A 123 5.11 -1.48 -6.29
N ASN A 124 5.03 -1.70 -7.59
CA ASN A 124 4.93 -3.02 -8.21
C ASN A 124 6.32 -3.67 -8.35
N LEU A 125 6.52 -4.78 -7.62
CA LEU A 125 7.75 -5.58 -7.60
C LEU A 125 7.81 -6.66 -8.69
N SER A 126 6.79 -6.79 -9.55
CA SER A 126 6.80 -7.79 -10.64
C SER A 126 8.04 -7.78 -11.53
N PRO A 127 8.65 -6.62 -11.87
CA PRO A 127 9.83 -6.59 -12.74
C PRO A 127 11.11 -7.17 -12.12
N ILE A 128 11.17 -7.32 -10.80
CA ILE A 128 12.39 -7.72 -10.08
C ILE A 128 12.38 -9.19 -9.67
N LYS A 129 11.50 -10.00 -10.26
CA LYS A 129 11.48 -11.45 -10.02
C LYS A 129 12.80 -12.09 -10.47
N SER A 130 13.37 -12.93 -9.64
CA SER A 130 14.55 -13.74 -9.98
C SER A 130 14.12 -15.02 -10.69
N SER A 131 14.84 -15.41 -11.75
CA SER A 131 14.53 -16.61 -12.55
C SER A 131 14.81 -17.94 -11.84
N GLY A 132 15.65 -17.94 -10.80
CA GLY A 132 16.09 -19.14 -10.08
C GLY A 132 15.36 -19.43 -8.76
N SER A 133 14.38 -18.62 -8.37
CA SER A 133 13.62 -18.81 -7.13
C SER A 133 12.19 -18.28 -7.26
N LYS A 134 11.29 -18.77 -6.40
CA LYS A 134 9.93 -18.25 -6.20
C LYS A 134 9.82 -17.30 -5.02
N THR A 135 10.95 -17.09 -4.33
CA THR A 135 11.06 -16.23 -3.17
C THR A 135 12.19 -15.26 -3.39
N LEU A 136 11.93 -13.98 -3.15
CA LEU A 136 12.92 -12.91 -3.17
C LEU A 136 12.85 -12.16 -1.85
N VAL A 137 14.00 -11.95 -1.23
CA VAL A 137 14.10 -11.10 -0.05
C VAL A 137 14.39 -9.67 -0.52
N ILE A 138 13.51 -8.74 -0.16
CA ILE A 138 13.66 -7.31 -0.46
C ILE A 138 14.36 -6.64 0.70
N MET A 139 15.42 -5.90 0.38
CA MET A 139 16.20 -5.11 1.32
C MET A 139 16.06 -3.63 1.00
N LEU A 140 15.67 -2.84 1.99
CA LEU A 140 15.61 -1.38 1.90
C LEU A 140 16.67 -0.80 2.84
N PRO A 141 17.63 0.01 2.36
CA PRO A 141 18.66 0.61 3.20
C PRO A 141 18.07 1.38 4.38
N GLY A 142 18.59 1.13 5.59
CA GLY A 142 18.10 1.77 6.81
C GLY A 142 16.83 1.14 7.41
N TYR A 143 16.24 0.14 6.77
CA TYR A 143 15.11 -0.62 7.32
C TYR A 143 15.57 -1.98 7.81
N GLN A 144 15.30 -2.29 9.08
CA GLN A 144 15.82 -3.50 9.73
C GLN A 144 15.02 -4.76 9.36
N GLU A 145 13.77 -4.61 8.93
CA GLU A 145 12.92 -5.73 8.56
C GLU A 145 13.20 -6.17 7.12
N ASN A 146 13.31 -7.49 6.94
CA ASN A 146 13.39 -8.09 5.62
C ASN A 146 11.98 -8.40 5.12
N LEU A 147 11.66 -7.97 3.90
CA LEU A 147 10.37 -8.28 3.29
C LEU A 147 10.53 -9.49 2.38
N THR A 148 9.70 -10.50 2.57
CA THR A 148 9.73 -11.73 1.77
C THR A 148 8.68 -11.65 0.68
N TYR A 149 9.12 -11.54 -0.57
CA TYR A 149 8.26 -11.53 -1.75
C TYR A 149 8.16 -12.93 -2.35
N GLN A 150 6.97 -13.54 -2.27
CA GLN A 150 6.66 -14.83 -2.89
C GLN A 150 5.81 -14.60 -4.15
N TYR A 151 6.15 -15.26 -5.26
CA TYR A 151 5.54 -15.01 -6.58
C TYR A 151 5.52 -16.19 -7.54
#